data_AF-A0AAX2QQR9-F1
#
_entry.id   AF-A0AAX2QQR9-F1
#
_cell.length_a   1.000
_cell.length_b   1.000
_cell.length_c   1.000
_cell.angle_alpha   90.00
_cell.angle_beta   90.00
_cell.angle_gamma   90.00
#
_symmetry.space_group_name_H-M   'P 1'
#
loop_
_entity.id
_entity.type
_entity.pdbx_description
1 polymer ?
#
loop_
_entity_poly.entity_id
_entity_poly.type
_entity_poly.pdbx_seq_one_letter_code
_entity_poly.pdbx_strand_id
1 'polypeptide(L)' 'MHRVIKNHFDNFVKNYNLNSGESKNFEAFSAYCIAKHYTFDAINPDTLIYEGDEPGIDSVFLSVTRQS' A
#
# COMPACT_ATOMS: atom_id res chain seq x y z
N MET A 1 1.32 15.53 -2.72
CA MET A 1 2.40 14.52 -2.70
C MET A 1 3.71 15.10 -3.25
N HIS A 2 4.87 14.85 -2.62
CA HIS A 2 6.17 15.33 -3.14
C HIS A 2 6.52 14.68 -4.49
N ARG A 3 7.25 15.37 -5.39
CA ARG A 3 7.49 14.93 -6.78
C ARG A 3 8.09 13.51 -6.87
N VAL A 4 9.03 13.21 -5.98
CA VAL A 4 9.68 11.89 -5.93
C VAL A 4 8.68 10.79 -5.57
N ILE A 5 7.87 11.03 -4.53
CA ILE A 5 6.84 10.07 -4.08
C ILE A 5 5.82 9.86 -5.19
N LYS A 6 5.39 10.96 -5.85
CA LYS A 6 4.47 10.88 -6.98
C LYS A 6 4.99 10.00 -8.12
N ASN A 7 6.26 10.14 -8.48
CA ASN A 7 6.86 9.28 -9.50
C ASN A 7 6.88 7.79 -9.10
N HIS A 8 7.14 7.46 -7.83
CA HIS A 8 7.06 6.07 -7.35
C HIS A 8 5.63 5.56 -7.33
N PHE A 9 4.68 6.40 -6.90
CA PHE A 9 3.26 6.10 -6.89
C PHE A 9 2.70 5.85 -8.30
N ASP A 10 2.97 6.74 -9.26
CA ASP A 10 2.51 6.59 -10.65
C ASP A 10 3.05 5.30 -11.28
N ASN A 11 4.33 4.99 -11.04
CA ASN A 11 4.94 3.74 -11.47
C ASN A 11 4.30 2.52 -10.80
N PHE A 12 3.99 2.60 -9.50
CA PHE A 12 3.34 1.52 -8.77
C PHE A 12 1.94 1.23 -9.32
N VAL A 13 1.10 2.25 -9.49
CA VAL A 13 -0.25 2.11 -10.07
C VAL A 13 -0.18 1.47 -11.46
N LYS A 14 0.77 1.92 -12.30
CA LYS A 14 0.98 1.36 -13.64
C LYS A 14 1.44 -0.09 -13.62
N ASN A 15 2.42 -0.42 -12.78
CA ASN A 15 3.04 -1.75 -12.74
C ASN A 15 2.08 -2.83 -12.21
N TYR A 16 1.19 -2.45 -11.29
CA TYR A 16 0.19 -3.34 -10.71
C TYR A 16 -1.19 -3.22 -11.38
N ASN A 17 -1.31 -2.37 -12.40
CA ASN A 17 -2.54 -2.11 -13.15
C ASN A 17 -3.74 -1.81 -12.23
N LEU A 18 -3.51 -0.98 -11.21
CA LEU A 18 -4.53 -0.62 -10.23
C LEU A 18 -5.55 0.31 -10.88
N ASN A 19 -6.84 -0.05 -10.78
CA ASN A 19 -7.94 0.69 -11.40
C ASN A 19 -8.81 1.44 -10.36
N SER A 20 -8.32 1.57 -9.13
CA SER A 20 -9.00 2.31 -8.07
C SER A 20 -8.71 3.82 -8.19
N GLY A 21 -9.48 4.65 -7.46
CA GLY A 21 -9.22 6.08 -7.36
C GLY A 21 -7.88 6.40 -6.69
N GLU A 22 -7.38 7.63 -6.86
CA GLU A 22 -6.07 8.05 -6.34
C GLU A 22 -5.89 7.79 -4.84
N SER A 23 -6.92 8.07 -4.02
CA SER A 23 -6.88 7.81 -2.57
C SER A 23 -6.66 6.33 -2.24
N LYS A 24 -7.48 5.45 -2.82
CA LYS A 24 -7.41 4.00 -2.62
C LYS A 24 -6.11 3.39 -3.17
N ASN A 25 -5.62 3.91 -4.29
CA ASN A 25 -4.31 3.52 -4.79
C ASN A 25 -3.19 3.94 -3.84
N PHE A 26 -3.31 5.11 -3.21
CA PHE A 26 -2.32 5.61 -2.26
C PHE A 26 -2.33 4.80 -0.96
N GLU A 27 -3.51 4.37 -0.52
CA GLU A 27 -3.72 3.39 0.55
C GLU A 27 -2.88 2.12 0.29
N ALA A 28 -3.11 1.47 -0.86
CA ALA A 28 -2.36 0.29 -1.29
C ALA A 28 -0.86 0.55 -1.42
N PHE A 29 -0.46 1.69 -1.98
CA PHE A 29 0.95 2.06 -2.13
C PHE A 29 1.65 2.19 -0.78
N SER A 30 1.04 2.89 0.16
CA SER A 30 1.61 3.10 1.49
C SER A 30 1.71 1.78 2.27
N ALA A 31 0.67 0.95 2.23
CA ALA A 31 0.66 -0.39 2.81
C ALA A 31 1.73 -1.29 2.18
N TYR A 32 1.88 -1.26 0.85
CA TYR A 32 2.87 -2.04 0.12
C TYR A 32 4.30 -1.65 0.49
N CYS A 33 4.60 -0.35 0.61
CA CYS A 33 5.92 0.14 1.04
C CYS A 33 6.31 -0.41 2.42
N ILE A 34 5.37 -0.44 3.36
CA ILE A 34 5.62 -0.98 4.70
C ILE A 34 5.80 -2.50 4.62
N ALA A 35 4.88 -3.20 3.96
CA ALA A 35 4.90 -4.66 3.89
C ALA A 35 6.13 -5.21 3.16
N LYS A 36 6.62 -4.54 2.11
CA LYS A 36 7.88 -4.90 1.43
C LYS A 36 9.13 -4.67 2.28
N HIS A 37 9.07 -3.79 3.28
CA HIS A 37 10.19 -3.59 4.19
C HIS A 37 10.34 -4.75 5.19
N TYR A 38 9.22 -5.36 5.60
CA TYR A 38 9.20 -6.38 6.66
C TYR A 38 8.95 -7.80 6.17
N THR A 39 8.55 -7.99 4.91
CA THR A 39 8.25 -9.31 4.34
C THR A 39 8.99 -9.49 3.01
N PHE A 40 9.41 -10.72 2.71
CA PHE A 40 9.96 -11.10 1.40
C PHE A 40 8.89 -11.65 0.45
N ASP A 41 7.64 -11.67 0.88
CA ASP A 41 6.56 -12.32 0.16
C ASP A 41 6.13 -11.52 -1.08
N ALA A 42 5.54 -12.27 -2.02
CA ALA A 42 4.82 -11.69 -3.15
C ALA A 42 3.47 -11.17 -2.64
N ILE A 43 3.38 -9.86 -2.44
CA ILE A 43 2.15 -9.19 -2.00
C ILE A 43 1.41 -8.69 -3.23
N ASN A 44 0.11 -9.00 -3.32
CA ASN A 44 -0.79 -8.40 -4.30
C ASN A 44 -1.29 -7.04 -3.76
N PRO A 45 -0.96 -5.91 -4.38
CA PRO A 45 -1.39 -4.60 -3.88
C PRO A 45 -2.89 -4.36 -3.88
N ASP A 46 -3.63 -5.02 -4.77
CA ASP A 46 -5.08 -4.84 -4.88
C ASP A 46 -5.81 -5.33 -3.61
N THR A 47 -5.21 -6.29 -2.88
CA THR A 47 -5.73 -6.79 -1.61
C THR A 47 -5.36 -5.92 -0.41
N LEU A 48 -4.62 -4.83 -0.61
CA LEU A 48 -4.20 -3.91 0.45
C LEU A 48 -5.16 -2.72 0.61
N ILE A 49 -6.25 -2.70 -0.14
CA ILE A 49 -7.25 -1.64 -0.11
C ILE A 49 -8.37 -2.04 0.84
N TYR A 50 -8.73 -1.14 1.75
CA TYR A 50 -9.94 -1.25 2.56
C TYR A 50 -11.16 -0.86 1.73
N GLU A 51 -12.18 -1.72 1.65
CA GLU A 51 -13.37 -1.46 0.84
C GLU A 51 -14.42 -0.54 1.51
N GLY A 52 -14.21 -0.13 2.77
CA GLY A 52 -15.14 0.72 3.51
C GLY A 52 -14.83 2.23 3.43
N ASP A 53 -15.70 3.00 4.10
CA ASP A 53 -15.54 4.45 4.28
C ASP A 53 -14.18 4.78 4.88
N GLU A 54 -13.58 5.86 4.38
CA GLU A 54 -12.21 6.26 4.71
C GLU A 54 -12.09 6.60 6.21
N PRO A 55 -11.37 5.78 7.00
CA PRO A 55 -11.30 5.97 8.46
C PRO A 55 -10.34 7.10 8.87
N GLY A 56 -9.79 7.85 7.91
CA GLY A 56 -8.76 8.87 8.12
C GLY A 56 -7.34 8.30 8.28
N ILE A 57 -7.13 7.01 7.99
CA ILE A 57 -5.84 6.34 8.05
C ILE A 57 -5.57 5.66 6.71
N ASP A 58 -4.45 6.00 6.06
CA ASP A 58 -4.05 5.43 4.77
C ASP A 58 -3.43 4.02 4.87
N SER A 59 -2.75 3.69 5.98
CA SER A 59 -2.28 2.32 6.22
C SER A 59 -1.86 2.08 7.67
N VAL A 60 -2.06 0.84 8.15
CA VAL A 60 -1.54 0.33 9.42
C VAL A 60 -0.94 -1.05 9.17
N PHE A 61 0.26 -1.28 9.71
CA PHE A 61 0.92 -2.58 9.67
C PHE A 61 1.14 -3.12 11.08
N LEU A 62 0.66 -4.34 11.33
CA LEU A 62 0.77 -5.02 12.62
C LEU A 62 1.60 -6.29 12.42
N SER A 63 2.84 -6.29 12.92
CA SER A 63 3.69 -7.49 12.95
C SER A 63 3.62 -8.12 14.33
N VAL A 64 3.08 -9.33 14.40
CA VAL A 64 3.05 -10.12 15.64
C VAL A 64 4.14 -11.17 15.55
N THR A 65 5.20 -11.01 16.34
CA THR A 65 6.27 -12.01 16.47
C THR A 65 6.09 -12.78 17.78
N ARG A 66 6.19 -14.10 17.71
CA ARG A 66 6.18 -14.96 18.89
C ARG A 66 7.60 -14.97 19.44
N GLN A 67 7.83 -14.34 20.59
CA GLN A 67 9.09 -14.53 21.32
C GLN A 67 9.09 -15.95 21.88
N SER A 68 9.94 -16.81 21.31
CA SER A 68 10.23 -18.17 21.80
C SER A 68 11.41 -18.16 22.74
#